data_AF-A0A1I7C655-F1
#
_entry.id   AF-A0A1I7C655-F1
#
_cell.length_a   1.000
_cell.length_b   1.000
_cell.length_c   1.000
_cell.angle_alpha   90.00
_cell.angle_beta   90.00
_cell.angle_gamma   90.00
#
_symmetry.space_group_name_H-M   'P 1'
#
loop_
_entity.id
_entity.type
_entity.pdbx_description
1 polymer ?
#
loop_
_entity_poly.entity_id
_entity_poly.type
_entity_poly.pdbx_seq_one_letter_code
_entity_poly.pdbx_strand_id
1 'polypeptide(L)'
;MPHLLMSNDEPETAAAPADSSPTVLPFRRLSHTAHRAVRPRQFRGADRDPDLEPLRRQSTSIIDEVLAGTDPEEADVREKLRWHVANNPGQPEKALLEHLMTVGVRQDESA
;
A
#
# COMPACT_ATOMS: atom_id res chain seq x y z
N MET A 1 1.21 51.50 4.18
CA MET A 1 0.15 51.70 5.18
C MET A 1 -1.13 51.02 4.69
N PRO A 2 -1.86 50.34 5.58
CA PRO A 2 -2.80 49.25 5.28
C PRO A 2 -4.24 49.73 5.15
N HIS A 3 -5.11 49.06 4.39
CA HIS A 3 -6.55 49.08 4.67
C HIS A 3 -7.19 47.71 4.35
N LEU A 4 -7.66 47.06 5.42
CA LEU A 4 -8.58 45.92 5.46
C LEU A 4 -9.89 46.23 4.72
N LEU A 5 -10.58 45.21 4.22
CA LEU A 5 -11.91 44.85 4.75
C LEU A 5 -12.38 43.49 4.23
N MET A 6 -12.84 42.67 5.18
CA MET A 6 -13.57 41.43 4.98
C MET A 6 -14.97 41.73 4.40
N SER A 7 -15.46 40.85 3.54
CA SER A 7 -16.89 40.76 3.19
C SER A 7 -17.40 39.42 3.70
N ASN A 8 -17.91 39.43 4.93
CA ASN A 8 -18.93 38.50 5.36
C ASN A 8 -20.26 39.10 4.94
N ASP A 9 -20.99 38.40 4.08
CA ASP A 9 -22.40 38.67 3.83
C ASP A 9 -23.15 37.36 4.09
N GLU A 10 -23.66 37.24 5.31
CA GLU A 10 -24.84 36.45 5.63
C GLU A 10 -25.87 37.48 6.12
N PRO A 11 -27.14 37.33 5.70
CA PRO A 11 -28.15 37.30 6.75
C PRO A 11 -29.27 36.28 6.51
N GLU A 12 -29.37 35.38 7.48
CA GLU A 12 -30.50 35.28 8.41
C GLU A 12 -31.91 34.88 7.93
N THR A 13 -32.38 33.80 8.58
CA THR A 13 -33.63 33.76 9.35
C THR A 13 -34.91 33.23 8.68
N ALA A 14 -35.46 32.25 9.42
CA ALA A 14 -36.84 31.78 9.50
C ALA A 14 -37.43 31.00 8.30
N ALA A 15 -37.54 29.68 8.47
CA ALA A 15 -38.77 29.06 8.97
C ALA A 15 -38.69 27.53 8.85
N ALA A 16 -38.59 26.84 9.99
CA ALA A 16 -39.18 25.51 10.09
C ALA A 16 -40.70 25.69 10.27
N PRO A 17 -41.52 24.76 9.74
CA PRO A 17 -42.06 23.79 10.68
C PRO A 17 -42.16 22.36 10.14
N ALA A 18 -41.92 21.44 11.08
CA ALA A 18 -42.52 20.11 11.23
C ALA A 18 -43.02 19.38 9.97
N ASP A 19 -42.40 18.23 9.69
CA ASP A 19 -43.19 17.00 9.77
C ASP A 19 -42.38 15.81 10.29
N SER A 20 -43.01 15.07 11.18
CA SER A 20 -42.45 13.86 11.79
C SER A 20 -42.44 12.73 10.77
N SER A 21 -41.28 12.09 10.60
CA SER A 21 -41.22 10.67 10.29
C SER A 21 -39.88 10.11 10.77
N PRO A 22 -39.84 9.35 11.88
CA PRO A 22 -38.67 8.54 12.17
C PRO A 22 -38.67 7.41 11.14
N THR A 23 -37.86 7.55 10.10
CA THR A 23 -37.51 6.41 9.24
C THR A 23 -36.80 5.39 10.12
N VAL A 24 -37.58 4.42 10.60
CA VAL A 24 -37.06 3.19 11.21
C VAL A 24 -36.27 2.49 10.12
N LEU A 25 -34.94 2.63 10.15
CA LEU A 25 -34.06 1.77 9.38
C LEU A 25 -34.33 0.33 9.85
N PRO A 26 -34.81 -0.58 8.99
CA PRO A 26 -34.85 -1.98 9.36
C PRO A 26 -33.41 -2.43 9.56
N PHE A 27 -33.02 -2.61 10.82
CA PHE A 27 -31.85 -3.39 11.18
C PHE A 27 -32.10 -4.82 10.69
N ARG A 28 -31.75 -5.09 9.43
CA ARG A 28 -31.52 -6.46 8.98
C ARG A 28 -30.27 -6.94 9.70
N ARG A 29 -30.46 -7.47 10.92
CA ARG A 29 -29.56 -8.46 11.47
C ARG A 29 -29.61 -9.64 10.51
N LEU A 30 -28.59 -9.71 9.65
CA LEU A 30 -28.29 -10.94 8.95
C LEU A 30 -26.91 -11.39 9.41
N SER A 31 -26.95 -12.14 10.51
CA SER A 31 -25.85 -12.98 10.99
C SER A 31 -25.43 -13.92 9.87
N HIS A 32 -24.43 -13.50 9.10
CA HIS A 32 -23.62 -14.43 8.34
C HIS A 32 -22.20 -14.05 8.65
N THR A 33 -21.55 -14.88 9.45
CA THR A 33 -20.14 -15.21 9.28
C THR A 33 -19.97 -15.66 7.83
N ALA A 34 -19.95 -14.69 6.90
CA ALA A 34 -19.23 -14.88 5.68
C ALA A 34 -17.80 -15.06 6.16
N HIS A 35 -17.36 -16.32 6.19
CA HIS A 35 -15.95 -16.61 5.96
C HIS A 35 -15.58 -15.68 4.82
N ARG A 36 -14.88 -14.60 5.17
CA ARG A 36 -14.18 -13.76 4.23
C ARG A 36 -13.22 -14.76 3.62
N ALA A 37 -13.68 -15.39 2.54
CA ALA A 37 -12.83 -16.06 1.61
C ALA A 37 -11.87 -14.94 1.26
N VAL A 38 -10.71 -14.99 1.89
CA VAL A 38 -9.51 -14.37 1.38
C VAL A 38 -9.45 -15.00 0.02
N ARG A 39 -10.06 -14.33 -0.97
CA ARG A 39 -9.75 -14.61 -2.35
C ARG A 39 -8.23 -14.57 -2.31
N PRO A 40 -7.52 -15.66 -2.60
CA PRO A 40 -6.13 -15.49 -2.93
C PRO A 40 -6.19 -14.44 -4.03
N ARG A 41 -5.77 -13.21 -3.72
CA ARG A 41 -4.48 -12.83 -4.25
C ARG A 41 -4.30 -13.24 -5.69
N GLN A 42 -5.34 -13.15 -6.54
CA GLN A 42 -5.27 -13.79 -7.84
C GLN A 42 -4.06 -13.13 -8.45
N PHE A 43 -3.06 -13.96 -8.69
CA PHE A 43 -1.74 -13.60 -9.13
C PHE A 43 -1.90 -13.15 -10.59
N ARG A 44 -2.64 -12.06 -10.75
CA ARG A 44 -3.13 -11.59 -12.01
C ARG A 44 -1.96 -10.79 -12.52
N GLY A 45 -1.20 -11.39 -13.43
CA GLY A 45 -0.28 -10.66 -14.30
C GLY A 45 -0.98 -9.64 -15.22
N ALA A 46 -2.11 -9.07 -14.79
CA ALA A 46 -2.90 -8.07 -15.49
C ALA A 46 -2.53 -6.63 -15.06
N ASP A 47 -1.61 -6.46 -14.12
CA ASP A 47 -1.02 -5.17 -13.75
C ASP A 47 0.50 -5.17 -14.04
N ARG A 48 0.92 -5.95 -15.04
CA ARG A 48 2.29 -5.89 -15.57
C ARG A 48 2.31 -4.81 -16.62
N ASP A 49 2.77 -3.64 -16.24
CA ASP A 49 3.15 -2.60 -17.19
C ASP A 49 4.24 -3.17 -18.12
N PRO A 50 4.00 -3.34 -19.43
CA PRO A 50 4.98 -3.88 -20.36
C PRO A 50 6.24 -3.00 -20.45
N ASP A 51 6.13 -1.70 -20.17
CA ASP A 51 7.24 -0.75 -20.22
C ASP A 51 8.25 -1.03 -19.09
N LEU A 52 7.81 -1.70 -18.02
CA LEU A 52 8.67 -2.13 -16.91
C LEU A 52 9.34 -3.49 -17.15
N GLU A 53 9.13 -4.15 -18.29
CA GLU A 53 9.74 -5.46 -18.56
C GLU A 53 11.29 -5.46 -18.51
N PRO A 54 11.99 -4.45 -19.05
CA PRO A 54 13.45 -4.35 -18.89
C PRO A 54 13.85 -4.27 -17.41
N LEU A 55 13.13 -3.47 -16.62
CA LEU A 55 13.37 -3.33 -15.19
C LEU A 55 13.12 -4.65 -14.45
N ARG A 56 12.01 -5.34 -14.73
CA ARG A 56 11.70 -6.66 -14.14
C ARG A 56 12.82 -7.67 -14.37
N ARG A 57 13.31 -7.76 -15.60
CA ARG A 57 14.43 -8.66 -15.94
C ARG A 57 15.69 -8.28 -15.17
N GLN A 58 16.00 -6.99 -15.09
CA GLN A 58 17.14 -6.51 -14.34
C GLN A 58 17.01 -6.81 -12.84
N SER A 59 15.86 -6.50 -12.24
CA SER A 59 15.59 -6.78 -10.82
C SER A 59 15.68 -8.27 -10.52
N THR A 60 15.15 -9.12 -11.40
CA THR A 60 15.28 -10.59 -11.26
C THR A 60 16.75 -11.01 -11.27
N SER A 61 17.53 -10.51 -12.22
CA SER A 61 18.97 -10.80 -12.32
C SER A 61 19.73 -10.40 -11.05
N ILE A 62 19.44 -9.22 -10.50
CA ILE A 62 20.09 -8.74 -9.27
C ILE A 62 19.68 -9.63 -8.08
N ILE A 63 18.40 -9.96 -7.95
CA ILE A 63 17.91 -10.84 -6.89
C ILE A 63 18.60 -12.19 -6.96
N ASP A 64 18.68 -12.80 -8.14
CA ASP A 64 19.29 -14.10 -8.33
C ASP A 64 20.78 -14.08 -7.99
N GLU A 65 21.50 -13.02 -8.38
CA GLU A 65 22.92 -12.82 -8.04
C GLU A 65 23.14 -12.69 -6.53
N VAL A 66 22.34 -11.86 -5.84
CA VAL A 66 22.42 -11.70 -4.38
C VAL A 66 22.09 -13.01 -3.67
N LEU A 67 21.08 -13.75 -4.14
CA LEU A 67 20.69 -15.03 -3.54
C LEU A 67 21.70 -16.14 -3.81
N ALA A 68 22.48 -16.06 -4.89
CA ALA A 68 23.58 -16.96 -5.21
C ALA A 68 24.87 -16.66 -4.41
N GLY A 69 24.94 -15.50 -3.75
CA GLY A 69 26.04 -15.14 -2.84
C GLY A 69 26.26 -16.18 -1.74
N THR A 70 27.53 -16.45 -1.43
CA THR A 70 27.95 -17.47 -0.45
C THR A 70 28.53 -16.89 0.83
N ASP A 71 28.63 -15.56 0.93
CA ASP A 71 29.14 -14.89 2.13
C ASP A 71 28.25 -15.19 3.35
N PRO A 72 28.78 -15.77 4.44
CA PRO A 72 28.01 -16.00 5.66
C PRO A 72 27.53 -14.70 6.32
N GLU A 73 28.25 -13.59 6.22
CA GLU A 73 27.88 -12.31 6.85
C GLU A 73 26.61 -11.72 6.21
N GLU A 74 26.37 -12.05 4.94
CA GLU A 74 25.18 -11.61 4.20
C GLU A 74 23.99 -12.60 4.33
N ALA A 75 24.08 -13.64 5.15
CA ALA A 75 23.03 -14.67 5.27
C ALA A 75 21.68 -14.06 5.69
N ASP A 76 21.68 -13.18 6.68
CA ASP A 76 20.49 -12.46 7.16
C ASP A 76 19.90 -11.55 6.07
N VAL A 77 20.76 -10.92 5.27
CA VAL A 77 20.35 -10.06 4.16
C VAL A 77 19.65 -10.90 3.08
N ARG A 78 20.22 -12.06 2.73
CA ARG A 78 19.60 -13.01 1.79
C ARG A 78 18.28 -13.55 2.32
N GLU A 79 18.17 -13.86 3.61
CA GLU A 79 16.91 -14.30 4.21
C GLU A 79 15.82 -13.23 4.09
N LYS A 80 16.14 -11.97 4.41
CA LYS A 80 15.22 -10.85 4.23
C LYS A 80 14.80 -10.66 2.78
N LEU A 81 15.75 -10.77 1.84
CA LEU A 81 15.42 -10.69 0.41
C LEU A 81 14.47 -11.80 -0.02
N ARG A 82 14.68 -13.05 0.42
CA ARG A 82 13.74 -14.17 0.15
C ARG A 82 12.35 -13.88 0.70
N TRP A 83 12.26 -13.29 1.89
CA TRP A 83 10.99 -12.87 2.47
C TRP A 83 10.28 -11.82 1.58
N HIS A 84 10.98 -10.78 1.10
CA HIS A 84 10.38 -9.78 0.20
C HIS A 84 9.92 -10.37 -1.14
N VAL A 85 10.70 -11.30 -1.71
CA VAL A 85 10.34 -12.00 -2.96
C VAL A 85 9.06 -12.84 -2.78
N ALA A 86 8.96 -13.56 -1.66
CA ALA A 86 7.76 -14.35 -1.35
C ALA A 86 6.51 -13.47 -1.12
N ASN A 87 6.69 -12.26 -0.60
CA ASN A 87 5.60 -11.30 -0.36
C ASN A 87 5.20 -10.48 -1.60
N ASN A 88 6.08 -10.41 -2.62
CA ASN A 88 5.81 -9.72 -3.88
C ASN A 88 5.99 -10.66 -5.10
N PRO A 89 5.22 -11.75 -5.22
CA PRO A 89 5.44 -12.64 -6.36
C PRO A 89 5.15 -11.89 -7.67
N GLY A 90 5.81 -12.28 -8.75
CA GLY A 90 5.65 -11.67 -10.08
C GLY A 90 6.10 -10.20 -10.21
N GLN A 91 6.51 -9.55 -9.11
CA GLN A 91 6.95 -8.16 -8.99
C GLN A 91 8.35 -8.07 -8.34
N PRO A 92 9.40 -8.64 -8.98
CA PRO A 92 10.77 -8.59 -8.47
C PRO A 92 11.29 -7.16 -8.22
N GLU A 93 10.89 -6.19 -9.03
CA GLU A 93 11.20 -4.78 -8.90
C GLU A 93 10.73 -4.21 -7.55
N LYS A 94 9.54 -4.61 -7.11
CA LYS A 94 8.97 -4.19 -5.83
C LYS A 94 9.63 -4.90 -4.67
N ALA A 95 9.87 -6.21 -4.79
CA ALA A 95 10.60 -6.98 -3.79
C ALA A 95 11.99 -6.38 -3.52
N LEU A 96 12.72 -6.05 -4.59
CA LEU A 96 14.05 -5.46 -4.52
C LEU A 96 14.01 -4.05 -3.90
N LEU A 97 13.06 -3.21 -4.30
CA LEU A 97 12.90 -1.87 -3.72
C LEU A 97 12.64 -1.94 -2.22
N GLU A 98 11.66 -2.74 -1.79
CA GLU A 98 11.34 -2.90 -0.36
C GLU A 98 12.56 -3.44 0.42
N HIS A 99 13.27 -4.41 -0.15
CA HIS A 99 14.51 -4.91 0.44
C HIS A 99 15.54 -3.78 0.60
N LEU A 100 15.86 -3.04 -0.46
CA LEU A 100 16.82 -1.93 -0.43
C LEU A 100 16.45 -0.86 0.60
N MET A 101 15.17 -0.52 0.76
CA MET A 101 14.71 0.41 1.79
C MET A 101 14.96 -0.16 3.21
N THR A 102 14.84 -1.46 3.42
CA THR A 102 15.11 -2.08 4.73
C THR A 102 16.60 -2.23 5.06
N VAL A 103 17.46 -2.45 4.07
CA VAL A 103 18.93 -2.51 4.29
C VAL A 103 19.59 -1.14 4.31
N GLY A 104 19.13 -0.19 3.48
CA GLY A 104 19.68 1.18 3.45
C GLY A 104 19.51 1.92 4.77
N VAL A 105 18.36 1.74 5.46
CA VAL A 105 18.12 2.30 6.80
C VAL A 105 19.14 1.80 7.84
N ARG A 106 19.76 0.63 7.65
CA ARG A 106 20.77 0.10 8.57
C ARG A 106 22.18 0.65 8.33
N GLN A 107 22.46 1.20 7.15
CA GLN A 107 23.79 1.72 6.80
C GLN A 107 24.00 3.17 7.30
N ASP A 108 22.93 3.95 7.42
CA ASP A 108 22.99 5.33 7.92
C ASP A 108 23.17 5.43 9.45
N GLU A 109 22.92 4.36 10.20
CA GLU A 109 23.06 4.31 11.68
C GLU A 109 24.46 3.88 12.16
N SER A 110 25.43 3.71 11.23
CA SER A 110 26.81 3.31 11.54
C SER A 110 27.85 4.44 11.38
N ALA A 111 27.41 5.70 11.32
CA ALA A 111 28.27 6.89 11.20
C ALA A 111 28.48 7.64 12.52
#